data_AF-A0AAD2Y4K2-F1
#
_entry.id   AF-A0AAD2Y4K2-F1
#
_cell.length_a   1.000
_cell.length_b   1.000
_cell.length_c   1.000
_cell.angle_alpha   90.00
_cell.angle_beta   90.00
_cell.angle_gamma   90.00
#
_symmetry.space_group_name_H-M   'P 1'
#
loop_
_entity.id
_entity.type
_entity.pdbx_description
1 polymer ?
#
loop_
_entity_poly.entity_id
_entity_poly.type
_entity_poly.pdbx_seq_one_letter_code
_entity_poly.pdbx_strand_id
1 'polypeptide(L)'
;MTISWFQAALLGLFACLSSMPGLGGTSIGNYTLGRPLVGGLVSGLILGDVKLGIICGVAMQLVYIALVTPGGTVSADVRAVSYIGIPLAMVAIQSQGLSLDSADAANLAKSMGTLVGTVGTVLFYGTATMNLLWQHIGWKAVEKGEFKRLYVVDWGFPWISHLVFSFLPTLIMCKLGADAVTALKTALPLDGIPMKTLFTVGSLLPCVGIAILLKQIVEKAVDFIPFFVGFTLAASLGLNLVSCAVISLIFAVLFYEIQMAKNVRAQAAASASFDDDDEEDI
;
A
#
# COMPACT_ATOMS: atom_id res chain seq x y z
N MET A 1 24.23 15.22 -10.00
CA MET A 1 24.58 14.10 -9.10
C MET A 1 24.65 12.81 -9.88
N THR A 2 25.53 11.89 -9.48
CA THR A 2 25.61 10.53 -10.03
C THR A 2 25.50 9.54 -8.88
N ILE A 3 24.66 8.51 -9.02
CA ILE A 3 24.45 7.52 -7.96
C ILE A 3 25.60 6.50 -8.03
N SER A 4 26.34 6.33 -6.93
CA SER A 4 27.37 5.29 -6.81
C SER A 4 26.75 3.90 -6.64
N TRP A 5 27.51 2.84 -6.95
CA TRP A 5 27.05 1.46 -6.71
C TRP A 5 26.71 1.21 -5.23
N PHE A 6 27.48 1.82 -4.33
CA PHE A 6 27.23 1.72 -2.90
C PHE A 6 25.89 2.39 -2.51
N GLN A 7 25.64 3.62 -2.98
CA GLN A 7 24.36 4.29 -2.75
C GLN A 7 23.19 3.52 -3.37
N ALA A 8 23.34 3.01 -4.59
CA ALA A 8 22.31 2.19 -5.23
C ALA A 8 22.04 0.89 -4.46
N ALA A 9 23.06 0.26 -3.86
CA ALA A 9 22.89 -0.92 -3.01
C ALA A 9 22.17 -0.59 -1.71
N LEU A 10 22.46 0.56 -1.09
CA LEU A 10 21.71 1.03 0.08
C LEU A 10 20.24 1.28 -0.26
N LEU A 11 19.95 1.95 -1.39
CA LEU A 11 18.58 2.16 -1.87
C LEU A 11 17.86 0.83 -2.12
N GLY A 12 18.54 -0.15 -2.74
CA GLY A 12 17.99 -1.49 -2.94
C GLY A 12 17.73 -2.24 -1.65
N LEU A 13 18.60 -2.09 -0.64
CA LEU A 13 18.40 -2.68 0.69
C LEU A 13 17.16 -2.07 1.38
N PHE A 14 17.03 -0.74 1.35
CA PHE A 14 15.85 -0.07 1.90
C PHE A 14 14.57 -0.40 1.12
N ALA A 15 14.65 -0.62 -0.19
CA ALA A 15 13.53 -1.15 -0.96
C ALA A 15 13.09 -2.52 -0.43
N CYS A 16 14.00 -3.44 -0.14
CA CYS A 16 13.65 -4.72 0.50
C CYS A 16 13.08 -4.54 1.91
N LEU A 17 13.70 -3.68 2.74
CA LEU A 17 13.26 -3.42 4.11
C LEU A 17 11.89 -2.75 4.19
N SER A 18 11.50 -2.00 3.16
CA SER A 18 10.17 -1.40 3.05
C SER A 18 9.07 -2.38 2.66
N SER A 19 9.41 -3.64 2.41
CA SER A 19 8.45 -4.69 2.10
C SER A 19 8.00 -5.48 3.34
N MET A 20 6.96 -6.31 3.20
CA MET A 20 6.34 -7.09 4.28
C MET A 20 7.28 -7.98 5.13
N PRO A 21 8.35 -8.61 4.62
CA PRO A 21 9.32 -9.31 5.47
C PRO A 21 10.41 -8.40 6.06
N GLY A 22 10.42 -7.11 5.73
CA GLY A 22 11.34 -6.11 6.25
C GLY A 22 10.95 -5.57 7.63
N LEU A 23 11.80 -4.67 8.14
CA LEU A 23 11.80 -4.04 9.47
C LEU A 23 10.38 -3.86 10.03
N GLY A 24 9.92 -4.78 10.90
CA GLY A 24 8.64 -4.67 11.61
C GLY A 24 7.36 -4.92 10.81
N GLY A 25 7.43 -5.60 9.66
CA GLY A 25 6.25 -6.05 8.93
C GLY A 25 5.49 -4.94 8.20
N THR A 26 4.17 -5.09 8.09
CA THR A 26 3.30 -4.14 7.37
C THR A 26 3.36 -2.72 7.92
N SER A 27 3.44 -2.56 9.24
CA SER A 27 3.36 -1.25 9.90
C SER A 27 4.60 -0.39 9.68
N ILE A 28 5.79 -0.96 9.89
CA ILE A 28 7.06 -0.22 9.82
C ILE A 28 7.67 -0.31 8.41
N GLY A 29 7.64 -1.48 7.77
CA GLY A 29 8.14 -1.65 6.41
C GLY A 29 7.25 -0.93 5.39
N ASN A 30 6.04 -1.46 5.17
CA ASN A 30 5.19 -1.02 4.05
C ASN A 30 4.58 0.37 4.27
N TYR A 31 3.91 0.58 5.41
CA TYR A 31 3.19 1.84 5.67
C TYR A 31 4.07 2.99 6.15
N THR A 32 5.30 2.74 6.59
CA THR A 32 6.23 3.80 7.00
C THR A 32 7.37 3.94 5.99
N LEU A 33 8.30 2.99 5.93
CA LEU A 33 9.47 3.07 5.04
C LEU A 33 9.10 3.05 3.55
N GLY A 34 8.00 2.39 3.17
CA GLY A 34 7.53 2.31 1.78
C GLY A 34 6.83 3.57 1.28
N ARG A 35 6.53 4.54 2.14
CA ARG A 35 5.81 5.76 1.76
C ARG A 35 6.76 6.86 1.27
N PRO A 36 6.43 7.55 0.15
CA PRO A 36 7.32 8.53 -0.48
C PRO A 36 7.89 9.61 0.43
N LEU A 37 7.16 10.07 1.45
CA LEU A 37 7.69 11.06 2.39
C LEU A 37 8.90 10.54 3.18
N VAL A 38 8.78 9.34 3.75
CA VAL A 38 9.87 8.69 4.52
C VAL A 38 10.94 8.18 3.56
N GLY A 39 10.55 7.60 2.44
CA GLY A 39 11.47 7.18 1.37
C GLY A 39 12.30 8.34 0.81
N GLY A 40 11.73 9.55 0.77
CA GLY A 40 12.43 10.77 0.36
C GLY A 40 13.44 11.25 1.39
N LEU A 41 13.11 11.16 2.68
CA LEU A 41 14.08 11.40 3.76
C LEU A 41 15.27 10.42 3.65
N VAL A 42 14.98 9.12 3.53
CA VAL A 42 16.02 8.07 3.44
C VAL A 42 16.87 8.23 2.17
N SER A 43 16.24 8.44 1.02
CA SER A 43 16.93 8.69 -0.25
C SER A 43 17.78 9.96 -0.18
N GLY A 44 17.27 11.01 0.45
CA GLY A 44 17.99 12.26 0.71
C GLY A 44 19.25 12.05 1.55
N LEU A 45 19.15 11.26 2.61
CA LEU A 45 20.31 10.89 3.45
C LEU A 45 21.35 10.08 2.67
N ILE A 46 20.92 9.11 1.86
CA ILE A 46 21.83 8.28 1.07
C ILE A 46 22.54 9.09 -0.03
N LEU A 47 21.82 10.01 -0.67
CA LEU A 47 22.33 10.81 -1.79
C LEU A 47 23.01 12.12 -1.35
N GLY A 48 22.91 12.48 -0.07
CA GLY A 48 23.57 13.65 0.52
C GLY A 48 22.81 14.97 0.35
N ASP A 49 21.55 14.95 -0.11
CA ASP A 49 20.68 16.13 -0.20
C ASP A 49 19.30 15.82 0.39
N VAL A 50 19.19 16.03 1.70
CA VAL A 50 17.96 15.75 2.47
C VAL A 50 16.82 16.66 2.06
N LYS A 51 17.08 17.94 1.77
CA LYS A 51 16.04 18.91 1.42
C LYS A 51 15.41 18.53 0.09
N LEU A 52 16.22 18.25 -0.93
CA LEU A 52 15.75 17.78 -2.22
C LEU A 52 15.00 16.44 -2.10
N GLY A 53 15.53 15.50 -1.32
CA GLY A 53 14.87 14.21 -1.07
C GLY A 53 13.47 14.34 -0.46
N ILE A 54 13.32 15.19 0.57
CA ILE A 54 12.02 15.44 1.21
C ILE A 54 11.05 16.12 0.23
N ILE A 55 11.49 17.12 -0.53
CA ILE A 55 10.62 17.83 -1.48
C ILE A 55 10.13 16.88 -2.59
N CYS A 56 11.01 16.05 -3.15
CA CYS A 56 10.62 14.99 -4.07
C CYS A 56 9.63 14.01 -3.43
N GLY A 57 9.89 13.62 -2.18
CA GLY A 57 9.03 12.74 -1.40
C GLY A 57 7.63 13.31 -1.19
N VAL A 58 7.51 14.59 -0.83
CA VAL A 58 6.22 15.30 -0.70
C VAL A 58 5.48 15.32 -2.03
N ALA A 59 6.16 15.71 -3.12
CA ALA A 59 5.55 15.79 -4.45
C ALA A 59 4.98 14.43 -4.90
N MET A 60 5.70 13.34 -4.67
CA MET A 60 5.22 11.99 -5.00
C MET A 60 4.18 11.47 -4.00
N GLN A 61 4.31 11.81 -2.71
CA GLN A 61 3.33 11.42 -1.69
C GLN A 61 1.94 11.95 -2.03
N LEU A 62 1.83 13.17 -2.55
CA LEU A 62 0.55 13.75 -2.96
C LEU A 62 -0.14 12.95 -4.08
N VAL A 63 0.64 12.35 -5.00
CA VAL A 63 0.10 11.51 -6.07
C VAL A 63 -0.47 10.20 -5.52
N TYR A 64 0.13 9.68 -4.45
CA TYR A 64 -0.19 8.36 -3.88
C TYR A 64 -0.82 8.42 -2.48
N ILE A 65 -1.32 9.59 -2.06
CA ILE A 65 -1.82 9.80 -0.69
C ILE A 65 -3.05 8.93 -0.40
N ALA A 66 -3.91 8.77 -1.40
CA ALA A 66 -5.10 7.93 -1.33
C ALA A 66 -4.84 6.50 -1.80
N LEU A 67 -3.58 6.14 -2.12
CA LEU A 67 -3.27 4.80 -2.56
C LEU A 67 -3.36 3.83 -1.38
N VAL A 68 -4.38 2.98 -1.47
CA VAL A 68 -4.59 1.81 -0.64
C VAL A 68 -4.51 0.56 -1.52
N THR A 69 -4.30 -0.59 -0.88
CA THR A 69 -4.15 -1.89 -1.56
C THR A 69 -5.28 -2.84 -1.13
N PRO A 70 -6.55 -2.61 -1.53
CA PRO A 70 -7.64 -3.51 -1.17
C PRO A 70 -7.40 -4.88 -1.81
N GLY A 71 -7.61 -5.97 -1.06
CA GLY A 71 -7.49 -7.32 -1.59
C GLY A 71 -6.11 -7.69 -2.17
N GLY A 72 -5.06 -6.98 -1.78
CA GLY A 72 -3.70 -7.24 -2.28
C GLY A 72 -3.41 -6.65 -3.66
N THR A 73 -4.29 -5.82 -4.23
CA THR A 73 -3.99 -5.14 -5.50
C THR A 73 -3.20 -3.88 -5.35
N VAL A 74 -2.09 -3.85 -6.06
CA VAL A 74 -1.26 -2.66 -6.17
C VAL A 74 -1.45 -2.10 -7.57
N SER A 75 -1.99 -0.89 -7.70
CA SER A 75 -2.05 -0.16 -8.98
C SER A 75 -0.74 0.57 -9.26
N ALA A 76 -0.03 0.99 -8.21
CA ALA A 76 1.33 1.54 -8.26
C ALA A 76 2.13 1.12 -7.02
N ASP A 77 3.35 0.62 -7.19
CA ASP A 77 4.18 0.23 -6.04
C ASP A 77 4.89 1.45 -5.43
N VAL A 78 4.38 1.93 -4.29
CA VAL A 78 4.94 3.07 -3.55
C VAL A 78 6.37 2.84 -3.05
N ARG A 79 6.80 1.59 -2.86
CA ARG A 79 8.21 1.29 -2.55
C ARG A 79 9.09 1.61 -3.74
N ALA A 80 8.70 1.21 -4.95
CA ALA A 80 9.47 1.52 -6.15
C ALA A 80 9.52 3.04 -6.37
N VAL A 81 8.40 3.74 -6.16
CA VAL A 81 8.36 5.21 -6.16
C VAL A 81 9.36 5.79 -5.15
N SER A 82 9.39 5.26 -3.94
CA SER A 82 10.23 5.75 -2.84
C SER A 82 11.74 5.54 -3.06
N TYR A 83 12.15 4.38 -3.58
CA TYR A 83 13.56 3.98 -3.63
C TYR A 83 14.16 3.90 -5.02
N ILE A 84 13.36 4.10 -6.07
CA ILE A 84 13.83 4.27 -7.46
C ILE A 84 13.37 5.64 -7.98
N GLY A 85 12.08 5.95 -7.86
CA GLY A 85 11.51 7.19 -8.37
C GLY A 85 12.15 8.44 -7.75
N ILE A 86 12.20 8.52 -6.42
CA ILE A 86 12.79 9.68 -5.72
C ILE A 86 14.27 9.86 -6.06
N PRO A 87 15.16 8.86 -5.91
CA PRO A 87 16.56 8.99 -6.32
C PRO A 87 16.75 9.50 -7.75
N LEU A 88 15.98 8.97 -8.71
CA LEU A 88 16.06 9.41 -10.10
C LEU A 88 15.54 10.83 -10.30
N ALA A 89 14.46 11.21 -9.61
CA ALA A 89 13.97 12.59 -9.62
C ALA A 89 15.01 13.56 -9.03
N MET A 90 15.65 13.21 -7.91
CA MET A 90 16.70 14.04 -7.31
C MET A 90 17.86 14.26 -8.28
N VAL A 91 18.32 13.20 -8.94
CA VAL A 91 19.37 13.29 -9.96
C VAL A 91 18.95 14.21 -11.11
N ALA A 92 17.73 14.04 -11.62
CA ALA A 92 17.22 14.79 -12.76
C ALA A 92 17.01 16.29 -12.44
N ILE A 93 16.43 16.61 -11.29
CA ILE A 93 16.21 17.99 -10.82
C ILE A 93 17.56 18.70 -10.69
N GLN A 94 18.54 18.04 -10.06
CA GLN A 94 19.84 18.63 -9.87
C GLN A 94 20.62 18.75 -11.20
N SER A 95 20.52 17.78 -12.10
CA SER A 95 21.19 17.84 -13.41
C SER A 95 20.63 18.94 -14.30
N GLN A 96 19.33 19.26 -14.15
CA GLN A 96 18.67 20.35 -14.87
C GLN A 96 18.83 21.71 -14.18
N GLY A 97 19.47 21.75 -12.99
CA GLY A 97 19.65 22.99 -12.23
C GLY A 97 18.35 23.64 -11.77
N LEU A 98 17.27 22.85 -11.64
CA LEU A 98 15.97 23.37 -11.25
C LEU A 98 15.99 23.81 -9.79
N SER A 99 15.37 24.96 -9.51
CA SER A 99 15.16 25.40 -8.13
C SER A 99 14.20 24.44 -7.43
N LEU A 100 14.50 24.10 -6.17
CA LEU A 100 13.72 23.16 -5.36
C LEU A 100 12.25 23.54 -5.22
N ASP A 101 11.96 24.84 -5.26
CA ASP A 101 10.62 25.39 -5.04
C ASP A 101 9.84 25.63 -6.35
N SER A 102 10.39 25.23 -7.51
CA SER A 102 9.68 25.41 -8.78
C SER A 102 8.60 24.36 -9.00
N ALA A 103 7.54 24.78 -9.69
CA ALA A 103 6.53 23.87 -10.21
C ALA A 103 7.14 22.78 -11.11
N ASP A 104 8.20 23.11 -11.85
CA ASP A 104 8.91 22.20 -12.74
C ASP A 104 9.60 21.06 -11.99
N ALA A 105 10.28 21.36 -10.87
CA ALA A 105 10.90 20.35 -10.03
C ALA A 105 9.85 19.39 -9.44
N ALA A 106 8.73 19.94 -8.95
CA ALA A 106 7.62 19.14 -8.45
C ALA A 106 6.97 18.27 -9.55
N ASN A 107 6.78 18.82 -10.75
CA ASN A 107 6.22 18.08 -11.88
C ASN A 107 7.16 16.98 -12.38
N LEU A 108 8.47 17.23 -12.40
CA LEU A 108 9.46 16.21 -12.75
C LEU A 108 9.45 15.06 -11.75
N ALA A 109 9.41 15.36 -10.45
CA ALA A 109 9.27 14.35 -9.40
C ALA A 109 7.98 13.53 -9.58
N LYS A 110 6.83 14.17 -9.78
CA LYS A 110 5.56 13.47 -10.05
C LYS A 110 5.62 12.58 -11.29
N SER A 111 6.24 13.06 -12.37
CA SER A 111 6.42 12.31 -13.61
C SER A 111 7.30 11.07 -13.41
N MET A 112 8.43 11.22 -12.70
CA MET A 112 9.30 10.09 -12.36
C MET A 112 8.60 9.08 -11.46
N GLY A 113 7.84 9.56 -10.47
CA GLY A 113 7.03 8.70 -9.60
C GLY A 113 6.01 7.88 -10.40
N THR A 114 5.32 8.52 -11.35
CA THR A 114 4.35 7.85 -12.23
C THR A 114 5.02 6.79 -13.10
N LEU A 115 6.15 7.13 -13.75
CA LEU A 115 6.90 6.21 -14.59
C LEU A 115 7.32 4.95 -13.83
N VAL A 116 7.90 5.14 -12.64
CA VAL A 116 8.42 4.05 -11.82
C VAL A 116 7.31 3.30 -11.10
N GLY A 117 6.23 3.95 -10.71
CA GLY A 117 5.12 3.32 -9.99
C GLY A 117 4.50 2.15 -10.77
N THR A 118 4.32 2.31 -12.08
CA THR A 118 3.78 1.23 -12.93
C THR A 118 4.77 0.08 -13.12
N VAL A 119 6.06 0.39 -13.30
CA VAL A 119 7.12 -0.63 -13.35
C VAL A 119 7.19 -1.39 -12.02
N GLY A 120 7.08 -0.65 -10.91
CA GLY A 120 7.05 -1.20 -9.57
C GLY A 120 5.89 -2.17 -9.34
N THR A 121 4.73 -1.94 -9.94
CA THR A 121 3.61 -2.89 -9.88
C THR A 121 3.99 -4.25 -10.47
N VAL A 122 4.74 -4.28 -11.57
CA VAL A 122 5.24 -5.54 -12.16
C VAL A 122 6.21 -6.23 -11.21
N LEU A 123 7.11 -5.47 -10.56
CA LEU A 123 8.04 -6.01 -9.56
C LEU A 123 7.33 -6.56 -8.32
N PHE A 124 6.29 -5.86 -7.86
CA PHE A 124 5.43 -6.29 -6.76
C PHE A 124 4.75 -7.62 -7.08
N TYR A 125 4.09 -7.73 -8.24
CA TYR A 125 3.45 -8.97 -8.64
C TYR A 125 4.45 -10.10 -8.94
N GLY A 126 5.65 -9.79 -9.43
CA GLY A 126 6.73 -10.76 -9.56
C GLY A 126 7.13 -11.34 -8.20
N THR A 127 7.27 -10.48 -7.20
CA THR A 127 7.51 -10.91 -5.81
C THR A 127 6.36 -11.78 -5.29
N ALA A 128 5.11 -11.34 -5.46
CA ALA A 128 3.94 -12.07 -5.01
C ALA A 128 3.84 -13.45 -5.66
N THR A 129 4.09 -13.52 -6.97
CA THR A 129 4.08 -14.77 -7.75
C THR A 129 5.15 -15.74 -7.26
N MET A 130 6.37 -15.27 -7.03
CA MET A 130 7.43 -16.15 -6.51
C MET A 130 7.14 -16.59 -5.08
N ASN A 131 6.52 -15.74 -4.26
CA ASN A 131 6.12 -16.12 -2.91
C ASN A 131 5.09 -17.26 -2.88
N LEU A 132 4.27 -17.45 -3.92
CA LEU A 132 3.38 -18.60 -4.02
C LEU A 132 4.15 -19.93 -4.09
N LEU A 133 5.36 -19.95 -4.68
CA LEU A 133 6.22 -21.14 -4.71
C LEU A 133 6.64 -21.55 -3.30
N TRP A 134 6.96 -20.57 -2.45
CA TRP A 134 7.32 -20.82 -1.04
C TRP A 134 6.10 -21.29 -0.25
N GLN A 135 4.94 -20.69 -0.48
CA GLN A 135 3.70 -21.07 0.19
C GLN A 135 3.28 -22.51 -0.15
N HIS A 136 3.55 -23.01 -1.36
CA HIS A 136 3.37 -24.43 -1.70
C HIS A 136 4.20 -25.37 -0.82
N ILE A 137 5.42 -24.97 -0.45
CA ILE A 137 6.27 -25.71 0.49
C ILE A 137 5.66 -25.66 1.89
N GLY A 138 5.13 -24.49 2.29
CA GLY A 138 4.42 -24.30 3.56
C GLY A 138 3.24 -25.24 3.72
N TRP A 139 2.36 -25.33 2.72
CA TRP A 139 1.21 -26.24 2.76
C TRP A 139 1.61 -27.70 2.95
N LYS A 140 2.63 -28.17 2.23
CA LYS A 140 3.17 -29.53 2.41
C LYS A 140 3.76 -29.75 3.81
N ALA A 141 4.33 -28.72 4.41
CA ALA A 141 4.85 -28.79 5.78
C ALA A 141 3.71 -28.89 6.80
N VAL A 142 2.60 -28.16 6.60
CA VAL A 142 1.39 -28.26 7.43
C VAL A 142 0.80 -29.66 7.39
N GLU A 143 0.64 -30.25 6.20
CA GLU A 143 0.12 -31.61 6.01
C GLU A 143 0.96 -32.67 6.75
N LYS A 144 2.26 -32.42 6.91
CA LYS A 144 3.21 -33.30 7.60
C LYS A 144 3.38 -32.97 9.09
N GLY A 145 2.70 -31.95 9.61
CA GLY A 145 2.86 -31.48 11.00
C GLY A 145 4.20 -30.78 11.28
N GLU A 146 4.96 -30.39 10.26
CA GLU A 146 6.27 -29.76 10.38
C GLU A 146 6.18 -28.24 10.57
N PHE A 147 5.46 -27.77 11.59
CA PHE A 147 5.16 -26.34 11.78
C PHE A 147 6.40 -25.44 11.91
N LYS A 148 7.55 -25.98 12.36
CA LYS A 148 8.81 -25.21 12.43
C LYS A 148 9.30 -24.75 11.05
N ARG A 149 8.96 -25.46 9.98
CA ARG A 149 9.33 -25.05 8.61
C ARG A 149 8.56 -23.82 8.13
N LEU A 150 7.40 -23.53 8.73
CA LEU A 150 6.62 -22.32 8.40
C LEU A 150 7.40 -21.04 8.68
N TYR A 151 8.21 -20.99 9.74
CA TYR A 151 9.08 -19.84 10.01
C TYR A 151 10.01 -19.54 8.85
N VAL A 152 10.60 -20.56 8.21
CA VAL A 152 11.50 -20.36 7.05
C VAL A 152 10.70 -19.98 5.80
N VAL A 153 9.50 -20.53 5.63
CA VAL A 153 8.61 -20.19 4.51
C VAL A 153 8.08 -18.76 4.60
N ASP A 154 7.81 -18.26 5.80
CA ASP A 154 7.21 -16.94 6.01
C ASP A 154 8.27 -15.85 6.21
N TRP A 155 9.43 -16.17 6.80
CA TRP A 155 10.48 -15.19 7.13
C TRP A 155 11.80 -15.38 6.41
N GLY A 156 12.07 -16.56 5.85
CA GLY A 156 13.35 -16.88 5.18
C GLY A 156 13.26 -16.72 3.66
N PHE A 157 12.51 -17.61 3.01
CA PHE A 157 12.41 -17.65 1.55
C PHE A 157 11.88 -16.35 0.90
N PRO A 158 10.96 -15.59 1.50
CA PRO A 158 10.50 -14.33 0.92
C PRO A 158 11.62 -13.31 0.70
N TRP A 159 12.72 -13.34 1.47
CA TRP A 159 13.88 -12.49 1.22
C TRP A 159 14.54 -12.75 -0.13
N ILE A 160 14.53 -14.00 -0.60
CA ILE A 160 15.02 -14.33 -1.94
C ILE A 160 14.17 -13.61 -2.99
N SER A 161 12.84 -13.58 -2.79
CA SER A 161 11.94 -12.83 -3.67
C SER A 161 12.20 -11.34 -3.68
N HIS A 162 12.43 -10.76 -2.52
CA HIS A 162 12.76 -9.34 -2.43
C HIS A 162 14.14 -9.04 -3.00
N LEU A 163 15.13 -9.92 -2.87
CA LEU A 163 16.42 -9.72 -3.52
C LEU A 163 16.28 -9.70 -5.05
N VAL A 164 15.54 -10.65 -5.63
CA VAL A 164 15.37 -10.77 -7.08
C VAL A 164 14.52 -9.64 -7.67
N PHE A 165 13.38 -9.33 -7.04
CA PHE A 165 12.39 -8.40 -7.61
C PHE A 165 12.40 -7.00 -7.00
N SER A 166 13.10 -6.77 -5.88
CA SER A 166 13.20 -5.45 -5.25
C SER A 166 14.64 -4.93 -5.22
N PHE A 167 15.60 -5.69 -4.68
CA PHE A 167 16.99 -5.24 -4.54
C PHE A 167 17.67 -5.06 -5.90
N LEU A 168 17.75 -6.12 -6.72
CA LEU A 168 18.45 -6.07 -8.01
C LEU A 168 17.86 -5.02 -8.95
N PRO A 169 16.53 -4.92 -9.14
CA PRO A 169 15.96 -3.92 -10.02
C PRO A 169 16.21 -2.50 -9.50
N THR A 170 16.11 -2.28 -8.18
CA THR A 170 16.39 -0.96 -7.57
C THR A 170 17.86 -0.57 -7.77
N LEU A 171 18.79 -1.48 -7.49
CA LEU A 171 20.21 -1.30 -7.69
C LEU A 171 20.52 -0.89 -9.14
N ILE A 172 20.02 -1.66 -10.10
CA ILE A 172 20.28 -1.45 -11.53
C ILE A 172 19.64 -0.14 -12.01
N MET A 173 18.37 0.09 -11.70
CA MET A 173 17.65 1.28 -12.17
C MET A 173 18.21 2.57 -11.55
N CYS A 174 18.54 2.58 -10.26
CA CYS A 174 19.15 3.76 -9.65
C CYS A 174 20.55 4.02 -10.22
N LYS A 175 21.30 2.97 -10.55
CA LYS A 175 22.66 3.13 -11.07
C LYS A 175 22.69 3.58 -12.53
N LEU A 176 21.85 2.97 -13.37
CA LEU A 176 21.81 3.21 -14.81
C LEU A 176 20.88 4.37 -15.19
N GLY A 177 20.06 4.86 -14.25
CA GLY A 177 19.23 6.03 -14.45
C GLY A 177 17.87 5.74 -15.09
N ALA A 178 17.20 6.82 -15.51
CA ALA A 178 15.87 6.77 -16.11
C ALA A 178 15.81 5.95 -17.41
N ASP A 179 16.92 5.83 -18.13
CA ASP A 179 17.02 5.01 -19.34
C ASP A 179 16.82 3.52 -19.04
N ALA A 180 17.30 3.03 -17.90
CA ALA A 180 17.06 1.64 -17.49
C ALA A 180 15.60 1.38 -17.12
N VAL A 181 14.92 2.36 -16.51
CA VAL A 181 13.48 2.27 -16.23
C VAL A 181 12.70 2.20 -17.55
N THR A 182 13.09 3.03 -18.51
CA THR A 182 12.47 3.08 -19.84
C THR A 182 12.75 1.81 -20.63
N ALA A 183 13.98 1.28 -20.59
CA ALA A 183 14.35 0.03 -21.23
C ALA A 183 13.56 -1.16 -20.65
N LEU A 184 13.37 -1.22 -19.33
CA LEU A 184 12.54 -2.24 -18.70
C LEU A 184 11.07 -2.13 -19.14
N LYS A 185 10.53 -0.91 -19.21
CA LYS A 185 9.18 -0.66 -19.73
C LYS A 185 9.03 -1.09 -21.20
N THR A 186 10.06 -0.89 -22.02
CA THR A 186 10.07 -1.33 -23.43
C THR A 186 10.20 -2.85 -23.56
N ALA A 187 11.03 -3.47 -22.72
CA ALA A 187 11.20 -4.92 -22.69
C ALA A 187 9.96 -5.66 -22.15
N LEU A 188 9.24 -5.02 -21.23
CA LEU A 188 7.96 -5.49 -20.68
C LEU A 188 6.85 -4.50 -21.04
N PRO A 189 6.43 -4.45 -22.32
CA PRO A 189 5.40 -3.51 -22.75
C PRO A 189 4.12 -3.81 -21.96
N LEU A 190 3.62 -2.79 -21.28
CA LEU A 190 2.40 -2.88 -20.48
C LEU A 190 1.18 -3.27 -21.33
N ASP A 191 1.25 -3.01 -22.63
CA ASP A 191 0.24 -3.34 -23.63
C ASP A 191 0.36 -4.77 -24.19
N GLY A 192 1.43 -5.49 -23.81
CA GLY A 192 1.65 -6.88 -24.17
C GLY A 192 0.68 -7.82 -23.48
N ILE A 193 0.39 -8.97 -24.11
CA ILE A 193 -0.53 -9.98 -23.57
C ILE A 193 -0.19 -10.37 -22.13
N PRO A 194 1.08 -10.65 -21.74
CA PRO A 194 1.39 -11.01 -20.36
C PRO A 194 1.04 -9.94 -19.33
N MET A 195 1.33 -8.67 -19.65
CA MET A 195 1.03 -7.55 -18.76
C MET A 195 -0.46 -7.26 -18.72
N LYS A 196 -1.15 -7.25 -19.87
CA LYS A 196 -2.61 -7.14 -19.91
C LYS A 196 -3.29 -8.22 -19.07
N THR A 197 -2.86 -9.47 -19.18
CA THR A 197 -3.37 -10.56 -18.35
C THR A 197 -3.08 -10.31 -16.87
N LEU A 198 -1.85 -9.96 -16.51
CA LEU A 198 -1.46 -9.69 -15.13
C LEU A 198 -2.27 -8.55 -14.50
N PHE A 199 -2.43 -7.43 -15.21
CA PHE A 199 -3.20 -6.28 -14.73
C PHE A 199 -4.70 -6.53 -14.73
N THR A 200 -5.24 -7.26 -15.71
CA THR A 200 -6.67 -7.60 -15.76
C THR A 200 -7.05 -8.54 -14.62
N VAL A 201 -6.30 -9.63 -14.44
CA VAL A 201 -6.52 -10.55 -13.31
C VAL A 201 -6.23 -9.85 -11.98
N GLY A 202 -5.17 -9.05 -11.93
CA GLY A 202 -4.85 -8.19 -10.80
C GLY A 202 -6.01 -7.28 -10.44
N SER A 203 -6.72 -6.68 -11.41
CA SER A 203 -7.86 -5.79 -11.15
C SER A 203 -9.08 -6.48 -10.51
N LEU A 204 -9.13 -7.81 -10.46
CA LEU A 204 -10.21 -8.58 -9.81
C LEU A 204 -9.95 -8.84 -8.32
N LEU A 205 -8.68 -8.82 -7.89
CA LEU A 205 -8.29 -8.99 -6.49
C LEU A 205 -8.90 -7.93 -5.52
N PRO A 206 -9.16 -6.65 -5.86
CA PRO A 206 -9.79 -5.72 -4.93
C PRO A 206 -11.26 -6.12 -4.68
N CYS A 207 -11.95 -6.68 -5.68
CA CYS A 207 -13.30 -7.22 -5.51
C CYS A 207 -13.30 -8.37 -4.51
N VAL A 208 -12.30 -9.27 -4.58
CA VAL A 208 -12.13 -10.35 -3.59
C VAL A 208 -11.87 -9.78 -2.19
N GLY A 209 -11.02 -8.76 -2.08
CA GLY A 209 -10.74 -8.08 -0.82
C GLY A 209 -11.98 -7.44 -0.19
N ILE A 210 -12.74 -6.68 -0.98
CA ILE A 210 -14.00 -6.04 -0.54
C ILE A 210 -15.00 -7.13 -0.13
N ALA A 211 -15.12 -8.23 -0.89
CA ALA A 211 -16.01 -9.34 -0.55
C ALA A 211 -15.64 -10.01 0.78
N ILE A 212 -14.35 -10.20 1.07
CA ILE A 212 -13.88 -10.75 2.35
C ILE A 212 -14.20 -9.80 3.50
N LEU A 213 -13.94 -8.50 3.35
CA LEU A 213 -14.27 -7.50 4.37
C LEU A 213 -15.76 -7.42 4.63
N LEU A 214 -16.58 -7.41 3.56
CA LEU A 214 -18.04 -7.46 3.70
C LEU A 214 -18.50 -8.73 4.41
N LYS A 215 -17.92 -9.89 4.09
CA LYS A 215 -18.22 -11.14 4.79
C LYS A 215 -17.87 -11.09 6.28
N GLN A 216 -16.90 -10.26 6.68
CA GLN A 216 -16.51 -10.08 8.08
C GLN A 216 -17.39 -9.07 8.83
N ILE A 217 -17.89 -8.04 8.13
CA ILE A 217 -18.65 -6.92 8.74
C ILE A 217 -20.16 -7.15 8.69
N VAL A 218 -20.66 -7.80 7.63
CA VAL A 218 -22.09 -8.03 7.43
C VAL A 218 -22.53 -9.25 8.24
N GLU A 219 -23.39 -9.02 9.23
CA GLU A 219 -24.03 -10.07 10.01
C GLU A 219 -25.43 -10.39 9.46
N LYS A 220 -26.14 -9.37 8.97
CA LYS A 220 -27.51 -9.43 8.46
C LYS A 220 -27.61 -8.80 7.09
N ALA A 221 -28.61 -9.24 6.30
CA ALA A 221 -28.86 -8.68 4.97
C ALA A 221 -29.05 -7.15 4.97
N VAL A 222 -29.54 -6.57 6.08
CA VAL A 222 -29.71 -5.12 6.23
C VAL A 222 -28.39 -4.35 6.37
N ASP A 223 -27.30 -5.00 6.78
CA ASP A 223 -25.98 -4.35 6.92
C ASP A 223 -25.34 -4.06 5.55
N PHE A 224 -25.90 -4.61 4.48
CA PHE A 224 -25.56 -4.21 3.11
C PHE A 224 -26.12 -2.83 2.73
N ILE A 225 -27.17 -2.33 3.41
CA ILE A 225 -27.81 -1.07 3.03
C ILE A 225 -26.83 0.10 3.16
N PRO A 226 -26.12 0.30 4.30
CA PRO A 226 -25.11 1.36 4.41
C PRO A 226 -24.00 1.24 3.36
N PHE A 227 -23.58 0.02 3.04
CA PHE A 227 -22.57 -0.22 2.01
C PHE A 227 -23.04 0.22 0.62
N PHE A 228 -24.23 -0.20 0.17
CA PHE A 228 -24.76 0.17 -1.14
C PHE A 228 -25.07 1.67 -1.24
N VAL A 229 -25.58 2.28 -0.16
CA VAL A 229 -25.80 3.72 -0.10
C VAL A 229 -24.48 4.47 -0.22
N GLY A 230 -23.47 4.10 0.58
CA GLY A 230 -22.14 4.71 0.55
C GLY A 230 -21.46 4.53 -0.80
N PHE A 231 -21.54 3.34 -1.41
CA PHE A 231 -21.00 3.05 -2.74
C PHE A 231 -21.66 3.92 -3.81
N THR A 232 -22.99 3.98 -3.83
CA THR A 232 -23.75 4.78 -4.79
C THR A 232 -23.44 6.27 -4.64
N LEU A 233 -23.36 6.75 -3.40
CA LEU A 233 -23.05 8.15 -3.09
C LEU A 233 -21.62 8.52 -3.51
N ALA A 234 -20.64 7.66 -3.22
CA ALA A 234 -19.25 7.86 -3.64
C ALA A 234 -19.11 7.90 -5.17
N ALA A 235 -19.75 6.96 -5.88
CA ALA A 235 -19.71 6.88 -7.34
C ALA A 235 -20.45 8.05 -8.02
N SER A 236 -21.61 8.44 -7.50
CA SER A 236 -22.45 9.48 -8.12
C SER A 236 -21.88 10.89 -7.93
N LEU A 237 -21.24 11.15 -6.80
CA LEU A 237 -20.69 12.46 -6.45
C LEU A 237 -19.19 12.58 -6.77
N GLY A 238 -18.54 11.50 -7.23
CA GLY A 238 -17.11 11.49 -7.52
C GLY A 238 -16.23 11.71 -6.29
N LEU A 239 -16.66 11.22 -5.12
CA LEU A 239 -15.95 11.46 -3.86
C LEU A 239 -14.65 10.66 -3.79
N ASN A 240 -13.58 11.32 -3.34
CA ASN A 240 -12.31 10.65 -3.06
C ASN A 240 -12.36 9.91 -1.71
N LEU A 241 -11.37 9.03 -1.48
CA LEU A 241 -11.29 8.20 -0.26
C LEU A 241 -11.32 9.02 1.03
N VAL A 242 -10.70 10.19 1.04
CA VAL A 242 -10.67 11.10 2.21
C VAL A 242 -12.06 11.65 2.50
N SER A 243 -12.78 12.11 1.46
CA SER A 243 -14.14 12.63 1.58
C SER A 243 -15.09 11.53 2.04
N CYS A 244 -14.97 10.33 1.48
CA CYS A 244 -15.73 9.16 1.92
C CYS A 244 -15.46 8.83 3.40
N ALA A 245 -14.22 8.90 3.86
CA ALA A 245 -13.87 8.65 5.26
C ALA A 245 -14.54 9.65 6.21
N VAL A 246 -14.46 10.96 5.90
CA VAL A 246 -15.10 12.01 6.71
C VAL A 246 -16.61 11.84 6.76
N ILE A 247 -17.26 11.61 5.60
CA ILE A 247 -18.71 11.40 5.53
C ILE A 247 -19.10 10.13 6.30
N SER A 248 -18.36 9.03 6.11
CA SER A 248 -18.64 7.76 6.81
C SER A 248 -18.50 7.88 8.33
N LEU A 249 -17.57 8.72 8.82
CA LEU A 249 -17.39 8.97 10.25
C LEU A 249 -18.63 9.62 10.87
N ILE A 250 -19.25 10.57 10.18
CA ILE A 250 -20.49 11.22 10.65
C ILE A 250 -21.60 10.16 10.81
N PHE A 251 -21.80 9.33 9.79
CA PHE A 251 -22.79 8.25 9.85
C PHE A 251 -22.46 7.22 10.95
N ALA A 252 -21.19 6.86 11.11
CA ALA A 252 -20.74 5.92 12.15
C ALA A 252 -21.03 6.45 13.56
N VAL A 253 -20.71 7.72 13.83
CA VAL A 253 -20.99 8.37 15.13
C VAL A 253 -22.50 8.43 15.37
N LEU A 254 -23.30 8.84 14.39
CA LEU A 254 -24.76 8.87 14.53
C LEU A 254 -25.34 7.47 14.82
N PHE A 255 -24.87 6.45 14.11
CA PHE A 255 -25.33 5.08 14.33
C PHE A 255 -24.92 4.55 15.70
N TYR A 256 -23.71 4.88 16.16
CA TYR A 256 -23.22 4.57 17.50
C TYR A 256 -24.08 5.23 18.58
N GLU A 257 -24.33 6.53 18.50
CA GLU A 257 -25.17 7.27 19.45
C GLU A 257 -26.60 6.71 19.51
N ILE A 258 -27.20 6.41 18.34
CA ILE A 258 -28.53 5.78 18.27
C ILE A 258 -28.53 4.40 18.95
N GLN A 259 -27.50 3.59 18.71
CA GLN A 259 -27.40 2.26 19.30
C GLN A 259 -27.19 2.35 20.82
N MET A 260 -26.36 3.28 21.30
CA MET A 260 -26.15 3.54 22.72
C MET A 260 -27.44 4.03 23.39
N ALA A 261 -28.17 4.95 22.77
CA ALA A 261 -29.45 5.42 23.29
C ALA A 261 -30.49 4.29 23.39
N LYS A 262 -30.53 3.38 22.39
CA LYS A 262 -31.39 2.18 22.44
C LYS A 262 -31.00 1.25 23.59
N ASN A 263 -29.71 1.02 23.81
CA ASN A 263 -29.22 0.17 24.88
C ASN A 263 -29.54 0.74 26.26
N VAL A 264 -29.35 2.05 26.46
CA VAL A 264 -29.72 2.75 27.70
C VAL A 264 -31.22 2.66 27.95
N ARG A 265 -32.05 2.88 26.92
CA ARG A 265 -33.51 2.76 27.04
C ARG A 265 -33.96 1.33 27.34
N ALA A 266 -33.29 0.32 26.77
CA ALA A 266 -33.57 -1.08 27.04
C ALA A 266 -33.19 -1.47 28.49
N GLN A 267 -32.07 -0.97 29.00
CA GLN A 267 -31.68 -1.15 30.41
C GLN A 267 -32.64 -0.44 31.38
N ALA A 268 -33.10 0.76 31.05
CA ALA A 268 -34.09 1.49 31.84
C ALA A 268 -35.45 0.76 31.88
N ALA A 269 -35.88 0.18 30.75
CA ALA A 269 -37.11 -0.62 30.69
C ALA A 269 -36.98 -1.95 31.47
N ALA A 270 -35.82 -2.59 31.43
CA ALA A 270 -35.57 -3.82 32.18
C ALA A 270 -35.47 -3.56 33.69
N SER A 271 -34.95 -2.42 34.13
CA SER A 271 -34.92 -2.05 35.56
C SER A 271 -36.30 -1.65 36.08
N ALA A 272 -37.11 -0.96 35.27
CA ALA A 272 -38.49 -0.64 35.63
C ALA A 272 -39.39 -1.88 35.78
N SER A 273 -39.14 -2.97 35.03
CA SER A 273 -39.89 -4.22 35.21
C SER A 273 -39.48 -5.01 36.45
N PHE A 274 -38.32 -4.72 37.06
CA PHE A 274 -37.93 -5.34 38.34
C PHE A 274 -38.54 -4.60 39.55
N ASP A 275 -38.76 -3.28 39.46
CA ASP A 275 -39.42 -2.51 40.53
C ASP A 275 -40.94 -2.75 40.59
N ASP A 276 -41.61 -3.04 39.47
CA ASP A 276 -43.07 -3.31 39.44
C ASP A 276 -43.45 -4.70 40.04
N ASP A 277 -42.53 -5.68 40.04
CA ASP A 277 -42.78 -7.01 40.61
C ASP A 277 -42.62 -7.06 42.15
N ASP A 278 -41.96 -6.07 42.76
CA ASP A 278 -41.74 -5.97 44.22
C ASP A 278 -42.83 -5.15 44.95
N GLU A 279 -43.72 -4.44 44.24
CA GLU A 279 -44.84 -3.69 44.83
C GLU A 279 -46.19 -4.46 44.89
N GLU A 280 -46.29 -5.68 44.34
CA GLU A 280 -47.52 -6.50 44.42
C GLU A 280 -47.67 -7.36 45.69
N ASP A 281 -46.73 -7.30 46.65
CA ASP A 281 -46.68 -8.18 47.84
C ASP A 281 -46.85 -7.47 49.21
N ILE A 282 -47.59 -6.33 49.28
CA ILE A 282 -47.92 -5.62 50.55
C ILE A 282 -49.43 -5.57 50.82
#